data_AF-A0A2W6D7M6-F1
#
_entry.id   AF-A0A2W6D7M6-F1
#
_cell.length_a   1.000
_cell.length_b   1.000
_cell.length_c   1.000
_cell.angle_alpha   90.00
_cell.angle_beta   90.00
_cell.angle_gamma   90.00
#
_symmetry.space_group_name_H-M   'P 1'
#
loop_
_entity.id
_entity.type
_entity.pdbx_description
1 polymer ?
#
loop_
_entity_poly.entity_id
_entity_poly.type
_entity_poly.pdbx_seq_one_letter_code
_entity_poly.pdbx_strand_id
1 'polypeptide(L)' 'MTLTTINVSAPDPPALARFYQHLLGWEVAADEPDWVLLKAPDGGVGATLAGYQPQECVRVYLDPAGHPFCLWVEEYLRET' A
#
# COMPACT_ATOMS: atom_id res chain seq x y z
N MET A 1 13.87 1.87 -9.58
CA MET A 1 13.43 1.78 -8.16
C MET A 1 12.15 0.96 -8.13
N THR A 2 12.03 -0.02 -7.24
CA THR A 2 10.88 -0.93 -7.18
C THR A 2 10.25 -0.84 -5.79
N LEU A 3 8.92 -0.64 -5.74
CA LEU A 3 8.17 -0.63 -4.49
C LEU A 3 7.85 -2.08 -4.08
N THR A 4 8.39 -2.53 -2.95
CA THR A 4 8.30 -3.93 -2.51
C THR A 4 7.24 -4.16 -1.43
N THR A 5 6.95 -3.15 -0.62
CA THR A 5 6.03 -3.26 0.53
C THR A 5 5.37 -1.91 0.79
N ILE A 6 4.08 -1.94 1.14
CA ILE A 6 3.35 -0.81 1.73
C ILE A 6 2.83 -1.25 3.10
N ASN A 7 2.85 -0.35 4.09
CA ASN A 7 2.23 -0.58 5.38
C ASN A 7 0.96 0.26 5.49
N VAL A 8 -0.14 -0.39 5.88
CA VAL A 8 -1.43 0.27 6.07
C VAL A 8 -1.80 0.13 7.54
N SER A 9 -1.77 1.24 8.26
CA SER A 9 -2.14 1.25 9.68
C SER A 9 -3.65 1.14 9.84
N ALA A 10 -4.07 0.31 10.80
CA ALA A 10 -5.47 0.09 11.12
C ALA A 10 -5.66 -0.02 12.64
N PRO A 11 -6.83 0.35 13.19
CA PRO A 11 -7.15 0.12 14.59
C PRO A 11 -7.28 -1.38 14.93
N ASP A 12 -7.58 -2.22 13.92
CA ASP A 12 -7.59 -3.68 14.02
C ASP A 12 -6.84 -4.27 12.80
N PRO A 13 -5.51 -4.45 12.89
CA PRO A 13 -4.70 -4.98 11.79
C PRO A 13 -5.14 -6.39 11.34
N PRO A 14 -5.44 -7.35 12.24
CA PRO A 14 -5.97 -8.65 11.83
C PRO A 14 -7.27 -8.57 11.03
N ALA A 15 -8.21 -7.68 11.41
CA ALA A 15 -9.44 -7.52 10.64
C ALA A 15 -9.19 -6.94 9.24
N LEU A 16 -8.31 -5.94 9.12
CA LEU A 16 -7.94 -5.38 7.82
C LEU A 16 -7.23 -6.42 6.94
N ALA A 17 -6.33 -7.21 7.51
CA ALA A 17 -5.63 -8.26 6.78
C ALA A 17 -6.59 -9.34 6.27
N ARG A 18 -7.56 -9.77 7.10
CA ARG A 18 -8.62 -10.67 6.65
C ARG A 18 -9.42 -10.06 5.49
N PHE A 19 -9.76 -8.79 5.54
CA PHE A 19 -10.45 -8.13 4.44
C PHE A 19 -9.66 -8.24 3.11
N TYR A 20 -8.38 -7.87 3.09
CA TYR A 20 -7.57 -7.95 1.88
C TYR A 20 -7.26 -9.39 1.46
N GLN A 21 -7.08 -10.31 2.41
CA GLN A 21 -6.92 -11.73 2.12
C GLN A 21 -8.13 -12.28 1.36
N HIS A 22 -9.35 -11.97 1.82
CA HIS A 22 -10.58 -12.41 1.16
C HIS A 22 -10.80 -11.72 -0.19
N LEU A 23 -10.47 -10.42 -0.27
CA LEU A 23 -10.63 -9.64 -1.50
C LEU A 23 -9.68 -10.09 -2.62
N LEU A 24 -8.42 -10.37 -2.26
CA LEU A 24 -7.32 -10.55 -3.23
C LEU A 24 -6.87 -12.01 -3.36
N GLY A 25 -7.23 -12.87 -2.40
CA GLY A 25 -6.73 -14.25 -2.33
C GLY A 25 -5.24 -14.36 -1.99
N TRP A 26 -4.65 -13.31 -1.42
CA TRP A 26 -3.21 -13.28 -1.10
C TRP A 26 -2.89 -14.13 0.14
N GLU A 27 -1.68 -14.69 0.16
CA GLU A 27 -1.19 -15.51 1.27
C GLU A 27 -0.83 -14.63 2.47
N VAL A 28 -1.15 -15.08 3.68
CA VAL A 28 -0.60 -14.50 4.92
C VAL A 28 0.82 -15.05 5.10
N ALA A 29 1.81 -14.20 4.84
CA ALA A 29 3.22 -14.56 4.96
C ALA A 29 3.75 -14.43 6.40
N ALA A 30 3.11 -13.59 7.22
CA ALA A 30 3.36 -13.47 8.65
C ALA A 30 2.11 -12.94 9.37
N ASP A 31 1.86 -13.44 10.57
CA ASP A 31 0.72 -13.12 11.43
C ASP A 31 1.26 -12.88 12.85
N GLU A 32 1.47 -11.61 13.18
CA GLU A 32 2.02 -11.16 14.45
C GLU A 32 0.94 -10.40 15.25
N PRO A 33 1.10 -10.25 16.59
CA PRO A 33 0.08 -9.60 17.42
C PRO A 33 -0.32 -8.18 16.95
N ASP A 34 0.63 -7.42 16.41
CA ASP A 34 0.44 -6.01 16.06
C ASP A 34 0.37 -5.75 14.54
N TRP A 35 0.67 -6.76 13.70
CA TRP A 35 0.69 -6.60 12.25
C TRP A 35 0.57 -7.94 11.52
N VAL A 36 0.07 -7.87 10.29
CA VAL A 36 -0.04 -9.02 9.40
C VAL A 36 0.54 -8.64 8.04
N LEU A 37 1.32 -9.53 7.44
CA LEU A 37 1.87 -9.34 6.10
C LEU A 37 1.14 -10.24 5.11
N LEU A 38 0.56 -9.62 4.09
CA LEU A 38 0.03 -10.32 2.92
C LEU A 38 1.04 -10.27 1.77
N LYS A 39 1.19 -11.40 1.07
CA LYS A 39 2.09 -11.53 -0.07
C LYS A 39 1.29 -11.69 -1.36
N ALA A 40 1.48 -10.74 -2.27
CA ALA A 40 0.96 -10.85 -3.63
C ALA A 40 1.62 -12.04 -4.36
N PRO A 41 0.85 -12.84 -5.13
CA PRO A 41 1.37 -14.03 -5.81
C PRO A 41 2.48 -13.70 -6.82
N ASP A 42 2.36 -12.57 -7.51
CA ASP A 42 3.32 -12.13 -8.54
C ASP A 42 4.39 -11.16 -7.98
N GLY A 43 4.43 -10.98 -6.66
CA GLY A 43 5.28 -10.00 -5.99
C GLY A 43 4.78 -8.56 -6.07
N GLY A 44 5.54 -7.63 -5.49
CA GLY A 44 5.15 -6.22 -5.38
C GLY A 44 3.99 -5.98 -4.40
N VAL A 45 3.32 -4.84 -4.55
CA VAL A 45 2.31 -4.35 -3.59
C VAL A 45 0.90 -4.23 -4.18
N GLY A 46 0.71 -4.60 -5.45
CA GLY A 46 -0.58 -4.49 -6.16
C GLY A 46 -1.13 -3.06 -6.31
N ALA A 47 -0.37 -2.05 -5.90
CA ALA A 47 -0.77 -0.65 -6.03
C ALA A 47 -0.64 -0.14 -7.47
N THR A 48 -1.58 0.69 -7.90
CA THR A 48 -1.60 1.29 -9.24
C THR A 48 -1.52 2.81 -9.14
N LEU A 49 -0.87 3.47 -10.09
CA LEU A 49 -0.79 4.93 -10.10
C LEU A 49 -2.18 5.51 -10.39
N ALA A 50 -2.67 6.43 -9.55
CA ALA A 50 -3.95 7.08 -9.77
C ALA A 50 -3.89 8.00 -11.01
N GLY A 51 -4.97 8.06 -11.79
CA GLY A 51 -5.03 8.91 -12.98
C GLY A 51 -5.03 10.42 -12.67
N TYR A 52 -5.48 10.81 -11.48
CA TYR A 52 -5.49 12.19 -11.01
C TYR A 52 -4.40 12.42 -9.94
N GLN A 53 -3.61 13.48 -10.10
CA GLN A 53 -2.49 13.83 -9.23
C GLN A 53 -2.67 15.29 -8.74
N PRO A 54 -3.19 15.51 -7.52
CA PRO A 54 -3.61 16.83 -7.04
C PRO A 54 -2.46 17.76 -6.65
N GLN A 55 -1.28 17.21 -6.33
CA GLN A 55 -0.12 17.96 -5.85
C GLN A 55 1.14 17.42 -6.54
N GLU A 56 2.04 18.32 -6.93
CA GLU A 56 3.26 17.93 -7.66
C GLU A 56 4.25 17.13 -6.80
N CYS A 57 4.27 17.43 -5.51
CA CYS A 57 5.17 16.87 -4.51
C CYS A 57 4.82 15.46 -4.02
N VAL A 58 3.71 14.91 -4.49
CA VAL A 58 3.29 13.55 -4.16
C VAL A 58 2.98 12.74 -5.40
N ARG A 59 2.99 11.43 -5.24
CA ARG A 59 2.38 10.50 -6.20
C ARG A 59 1.28 9.73 -5.50
N VAL A 60 0.06 9.89 -5.99
CA VAL A 60 -1.12 9.18 -5.50
C VAL A 60 -1.19 7.82 -6.17
N TYR A 61 -1.27 6.78 -5.35
CA TYR A 61 -1.49 5.41 -5.77
C TYR A 61 -2.83 4.93 -5.20
N LEU A 62 -3.43 3.96 -5.87
CA LEU A 62 -4.57 3.21 -5.40
C LEU A 62 -4.08 1.85 -4.93
N ASP A 63 -4.50 1.43 -3.74
CA ASP A 63 -4.34 0.04 -3.33
C ASP A 63 -5.20 -0.91 -4.21
N PRO A 64 -5.06 -2.24 -4.08
CA PRO A 64 -5.88 -3.17 -4.84
C PRO A 64 -7.40 -3.08 -4.62
N ALA A 65 -7.86 -2.44 -3.53
CA ALA A 65 -9.27 -2.18 -3.26
C ALA A 65 -9.76 -0.83 -3.80
N GLY A 66 -8.85 0.00 -4.35
CA GLY A 66 -9.14 1.33 -4.89
C GLY A 66 -8.95 2.49 -3.91
N HIS A 67 -8.45 2.26 -2.69
CA HIS A 67 -8.23 3.34 -1.71
C HIS A 67 -6.96 4.15 -2.06
N PRO A 68 -7.05 5.49 -2.07
CA PRO A 68 -5.91 6.33 -2.40
C PRO A 68 -4.93 6.46 -1.23
N PHE A 69 -3.64 6.43 -1.53
CA PHE A 69 -2.56 6.82 -0.63
C PHE A 69 -1.48 7.60 -1.39
N CYS A 70 -0.70 8.41 -0.67
CA CYS A 70 0.31 9.28 -1.25
C CYS A 70 1.72 8.81 -0.89
N LEU A 71 2.63 8.80 -1.87
CA LEU A 71 4.07 8.73 -1.65
C LEU A 71 4.67 10.12 -1.85
N TRP A 72 5.44 10.61 -0.89
CA TRP A 72 6.18 11.86 -1.03
C TRP A 72 7.36 11.65 -1.99
N VAL A 73 7.53 12.56 -2.95
CA VAL A 73 8.68 12.51 -3.88
C VAL A 73 9.70 13.57 -3.52
N GLU A 74 10.89 13.15 -3.07
CA GLU A 74 11.93 14.05 -2.55
C GLU A 74 12.46 15.08 -3.56
N GLU A 75 12.21 14.90 -4.86
CA GLU A 75 12.58 15.86 -5.90
C GLU A 75 12.06 17.27 -5.60
N TYR A 76 10.96 17.40 -4.85
CA TYR A 76 10.37 18.68 -4.44
C TYR A 76 10.75 19.18 -3.03
N LEU A 77 11.57 18.43 -2.27
CA LEU A 77 12.04 18.85 -0.94
C LEU A 77 13.35 19.65 -0.99
N ARG A 78 14.04 19.69 -2.14
CA ARG A 78 15.37 20.31 -2.28
C ARG A 78 15.34 21.80 -2.64
N GLU A 79 14.16 22.39 -2.87
CA GLU A 79 14.00 23.79 -3.28
C GLU A 79 13.53 24.75 -2.16
N THR A 80 13.53 24.29 -0.90
CA THR A 80 13.32 25.10 0.31
C THR A 80 14.51 24.99 1.25
#